data_AF-A0A9E4PRD2-F1
#
_entry.id   AF-A0A9E4PRD2-F1
#
_cell.length_a   1.000
_cell.length_b   1.000
_cell.length_c   1.000
_cell.angle_alpha   90.00
_cell.angle_beta   90.00
_cell.angle_gamma   90.00
#
_symmetry.space_group_name_H-M   'P 1'
#
loop_
_entity.id
_entity.type
_entity.pdbx_description
1 polymer ?
#
loop_
_entity_poly.entity_id
_entity_poly.type
_entity_poly.pdbx_seq_one_letter_code
_entity_poly.pdbx_strand_id
1 'polypeptide(L)'
;MPTNLPPQYYVAEKVYRAARSTAEKVAALQQMLSATPKHKGTDHLRADLRAKVSQGLEELEQPRQRGSQAQPYAIPKEGAGQAVLIGLPNVGKSQLVATLTGASAKVAAYPYTTRIPLPGMLPYENVNLQLVDTPAINDPEVKGQL
;
A
#
# COMPACT_ATOMS: atom_id res chain seq x y z
N MET A 1 -15.83 39.36 2.08
CA MET A 1 -16.22 39.81 3.44
C MET A 1 -15.32 39.11 4.44
N PRO A 2 -14.83 39.76 5.51
CA PRO A 2 -14.07 39.06 6.54
C PRO A 2 -14.99 38.04 7.21
N THR A 3 -14.63 36.76 7.08
CA THR A 3 -15.39 35.66 7.64
C THR A 3 -14.82 35.36 9.03
N ASN A 4 -15.62 35.54 10.06
CA ASN A 4 -15.26 35.13 11.41
C ASN A 4 -15.37 33.59 11.49
N LEU A 5 -14.24 32.91 11.70
CA LEU A 5 -14.18 31.45 11.82
C LEU A 5 -14.26 31.04 13.29
N PRO A 6 -14.87 29.89 13.62
CA PRO A 6 -14.98 29.46 15.00
C PRO A 6 -13.60 29.15 15.59
N PRO A 7 -13.42 29.25 16.93
CA PRO A 7 -12.16 28.96 17.60
C PRO A 7 -11.57 27.58 17.26
N GLN A 8 -12.45 26.60 17.03
CA GLN A 8 -12.10 25.24 16.63
C GLN A 8 -11.31 25.19 15.31
N TYR A 9 -11.61 26.10 14.37
CA TYR A 9 -10.88 26.21 13.12
C TYR A 9 -9.41 26.58 13.37
N TYR A 10 -9.15 27.59 14.20
CA TYR A 10 -7.79 28.04 14.50
C TYR A 10 -6.99 26.99 15.28
N VAL A 11 -7.65 26.17 16.10
CA VAL A 11 -7.02 25.02 16.75
C VAL A 11 -6.59 23.98 15.70
N ALA A 12 -7.50 23.60 14.79
CA ALA A 12 -7.19 22.66 13.72
C ALA A 12 -6.13 23.20 12.75
N GLU A 13 -6.09 24.52 12.52
CA GLU A 13 -5.06 25.17 11.71
C GLU A 13 -3.67 25.08 12.36
N LYS A 14 -3.57 25.25 13.68
CA LYS A 14 -2.31 25.04 14.41
C LYS A 14 -1.83 23.60 14.29
N VAL A 15 -2.75 22.63 14.40
CA VAL A 15 -2.44 21.19 14.21
C VAL A 15 -1.94 20.95 12.78
N TYR A 16 -2.62 21.50 11.78
CA TYR A 16 -2.19 21.39 10.37
C TYR A 16 -0.78 21.96 10.15
N ARG A 17 -0.46 23.11 10.76
CA ARG A 17 0.87 23.74 10.67
C ARG A 17 1.96 22.94 11.39
N ALA A 18 1.61 22.26 12.48
CA ALA A 18 2.54 21.44 13.25
C ALA A 18 2.72 20.02 12.69
N ALA A 19 1.77 19.54 11.88
CA ALA A 19 1.74 18.19 11.33
C ALA A 19 2.95 17.88 10.45
N ARG A 20 3.59 16.74 10.72
CA ARG A 20 4.81 16.30 9.99
C ARG A 20 4.48 15.26 8.93
N SER A 21 3.42 14.48 9.12
CA SER A 21 3.01 13.45 8.18
C SER A 21 1.85 13.92 7.28
N THR A 22 1.76 13.34 6.07
CA THR A 22 0.63 13.61 5.15
C THR A 22 -0.69 13.16 5.77
N ALA A 23 -0.70 12.07 6.54
CA ALA A 23 -1.88 11.56 7.23
C ALA A 23 -2.38 12.54 8.32
N GLU A 24 -1.48 13.08 9.14
CA GLU A 24 -1.82 14.12 10.13
C GLU A 24 -2.35 15.39 9.45
N LYS A 25 -1.76 15.79 8.32
CA LYS A 25 -2.23 16.94 7.54
C LYS A 25 -3.64 16.74 7.01
N VAL A 26 -3.96 15.56 6.47
CA VAL A 26 -5.31 15.22 5.97
C VAL A 26 -6.32 15.25 7.12
N ALA A 27 -5.99 14.65 8.27
CA ALA A 27 -6.85 14.67 9.44
C ALA A 27 -7.14 16.10 9.93
N ALA A 28 -6.12 16.95 9.98
CA ALA A 28 -6.28 18.35 10.36
C ALA A 28 -7.12 19.15 9.35
N LEU A 29 -6.94 18.91 8.04
CA LEU A 29 -7.75 19.54 6.99
C LEU A 29 -9.22 19.14 7.07
N GLN A 30 -9.51 17.87 7.39
CA GLN A 30 -10.89 17.40 7.63
C GLN A 30 -11.52 18.09 8.84
N GLN A 31 -10.76 18.26 9.94
CA GLN A 31 -11.21 19.01 11.12
C GLN A 31 -11.48 20.49 10.77
N MET A 32 -10.61 21.13 9.99
CA MET A 32 -10.81 22.50 9.51
C MET A 32 -12.08 22.61 8.64
N LEU A 33 -12.32 21.66 7.74
CA LEU A 33 -13.51 21.64 6.89
C LEU A 33 -14.80 21.43 7.69
N SER A 34 -14.75 20.61 8.74
CA SER A 34 -15.88 20.38 9.65
C SER A 34 -16.20 21.60 10.50
N ALA A 35 -15.18 22.31 10.98
CA ALA A 35 -15.35 23.53 11.77
C ALA A 35 -15.81 24.73 10.93
N THR A 36 -15.57 24.73 9.61
CA THR A 36 -15.92 25.87 8.74
C THR A 36 -17.44 25.95 8.52
N PRO A 37 -18.11 27.07 8.87
CA PRO A 37 -19.56 27.25 8.62
C PRO A 37 -19.94 27.06 7.15
N LYS A 38 -21.20 26.70 6.84
CA LYS A 38 -21.67 26.49 5.46
C LYS A 38 -22.58 27.64 5.02
N HIS A 39 -21.99 28.72 4.54
CA HIS A 39 -22.71 29.86 3.95
C HIS A 39 -21.88 30.58 2.88
N LYS A 40 -22.49 31.51 2.14
CA LYS A 40 -21.87 32.21 1.00
C LYS A 40 -20.49 32.83 1.29
N GLY A 41 -20.26 33.35 2.50
CA GLY A 41 -18.95 33.91 2.91
C GLY A 41 -17.80 32.89 3.11
N THR A 42 -18.10 31.60 3.19
CA THR A 42 -17.14 30.50 3.43
C THR A 42 -16.99 29.56 2.25
N ASP A 43 -17.76 29.75 1.17
CA ASP A 43 -17.83 28.79 0.07
C ASP A 43 -16.47 28.57 -0.59
N HIS A 44 -15.72 29.65 -0.84
CA HIS A 44 -14.36 29.56 -1.38
C HIS A 44 -13.42 28.79 -0.45
N LEU A 45 -13.42 29.12 0.85
CA LEU A 45 -12.58 28.44 1.83
C LEU A 45 -12.89 26.94 1.91
N ARG A 46 -14.18 26.56 1.87
CA ARG A 46 -14.59 25.16 1.88
C ARG A 46 -14.19 24.44 0.60
N ALA A 47 -14.22 25.11 -0.55
CA ALA A 47 -13.73 24.55 -1.81
C ALA A 47 -12.21 24.28 -1.72
N ASP A 48 -11.44 25.23 -1.23
CA ASP A 48 -9.99 25.08 -1.06
C ASP A 48 -9.63 23.95 -0.10
N LEU A 49 -10.34 23.85 1.03
CA LEU A 49 -10.13 22.77 2.01
C LEU A 49 -10.45 21.39 1.42
N ARG A 50 -11.54 21.27 0.63
CA ARG A 50 -11.87 20.01 -0.06
C ARG A 50 -10.83 19.63 -1.09
N ALA A 51 -10.34 20.58 -1.88
CA ALA A 51 -9.29 20.33 -2.86
C ALA A 51 -8.01 19.82 -2.17
N LYS A 52 -7.61 20.44 -1.06
CA LYS A 52 -6.45 19.99 -0.27
C LYS A 52 -6.65 18.61 0.38
N VAL A 53 -7.87 18.29 0.82
CA VAL A 53 -8.18 16.94 1.33
C VAL A 53 -8.07 15.90 0.20
N SER A 54 -8.60 16.19 -0.99
CA SER A 54 -8.49 15.28 -2.16
C SER A 54 -7.03 15.02 -2.51
N GLN A 55 -6.24 16.10 -2.67
CA GLN A 55 -4.82 16.00 -2.98
C GLN A 55 -4.04 15.23 -1.90
N GLY A 56 -4.33 15.48 -0.63
CA GLY A 56 -3.67 14.77 0.47
C GLY A 56 -4.04 13.29 0.56
N LEU A 57 -5.28 12.92 0.20
CA LEU A 57 -5.70 11.52 0.11
C LEU A 57 -5.04 10.83 -1.09
N GLU A 58 -5.01 11.48 -2.25
CA GLU A 58 -4.29 10.99 -3.43
C GLU A 58 -2.78 10.80 -3.13
N GLU A 59 -2.14 11.70 -2.38
CA GLU A 59 -0.74 11.55 -1.94
C GLU A 59 -0.51 10.38 -0.96
N LEU A 60 -1.54 9.97 -0.21
CA LEU A 60 -1.47 8.80 0.67
C LEU A 60 -1.68 7.49 -0.09
N GLU A 61 -2.52 7.53 -1.14
CA GLU A 61 -2.78 6.40 -2.02
C GLU A 61 -1.64 6.20 -3.03
N GLN A 62 -0.98 7.28 -3.45
CA GLN A 62 0.20 7.18 -4.30
C GLN A 62 1.37 6.60 -3.49
N PRO A 63 1.88 5.41 -3.84
CA PRO A 63 3.10 4.91 -3.21
C PRO A 63 4.19 5.93 -3.53
N ARG A 64 4.67 6.64 -2.50
CA ARG A 64 5.78 7.58 -2.63
C ARG A 64 6.84 6.92 -3.48
N GLN A 65 7.13 7.48 -4.66
CA GLN A 65 8.30 7.14 -5.46
C GLN A 65 9.55 7.62 -4.70
N ARG A 66 9.82 7.00 -3.55
CA ARG A 66 11.14 7.00 -2.95
C ARG A 66 11.97 6.09 -3.83
N GLY A 67 12.93 6.69 -4.52
CA GLY A 67 13.71 6.04 -5.58
C GLY A 67 14.19 4.65 -5.22
N SER A 68 14.17 3.76 -6.21
CA SER A 68 14.93 2.50 -6.21
C SER A 68 14.85 1.65 -4.93
N GLN A 69 13.74 1.69 -4.18
CA GLN A 69 13.44 0.56 -3.29
C GLN A 69 12.79 -0.50 -4.16
N ALA A 70 13.50 -1.60 -4.40
CA ALA A 70 12.95 -2.79 -5.03
C ALA A 70 11.63 -3.12 -4.32
N GLN A 71 10.51 -2.94 -5.02
CA GLN A 71 9.21 -3.31 -4.47
C GLN A 71 9.24 -4.84 -4.35
N PRO A 72 9.22 -5.42 -3.14
CA PRO A 72 9.38 -6.86 -2.96
C PRO A 72 8.27 -7.68 -3.65
N TYR A 73 7.17 -7.03 -4.02
CA TYR A 73 6.03 -7.62 -4.73
C TYR A 73 6.01 -7.35 -6.25
N ALA A 74 6.89 -6.48 -6.76
CA ALA A 74 7.00 -6.23 -8.20
C ALA A 74 7.98 -7.23 -8.81
N ILE A 75 7.50 -8.43 -9.13
CA ILE A 75 8.30 -9.44 -9.84
C ILE A 75 8.20 -9.18 -11.34
N PRO A 76 9.31 -8.83 -12.02
CA PRO A 76 9.30 -8.71 -13.48
C PRO A 76 9.00 -10.07 -14.11
N LYS A 77 8.16 -10.04 -15.15
CA LYS A 77 7.82 -11.25 -15.91
C LYS A 77 9.03 -11.72 -16.70
N GLU A 78 9.33 -13.01 -16.56
CA GLU A 78 10.45 -13.65 -17.23
C GLU A 78 10.00 -15.00 -17.84
N GLY A 79 10.76 -15.51 -18.81
CA GLY A 79 10.45 -16.77 -19.49
C GLY A 79 9.27 -16.69 -20.46
N ALA A 80 8.68 -17.85 -20.77
CA ALA A 80 7.54 -17.97 -21.68
C ALA A 80 6.18 -17.68 -20.99
N GLY A 81 6.16 -17.61 -19.67
CA GLY A 81 4.96 -17.36 -18.88
C GLY A 81 5.27 -17.30 -17.39
N GLN A 82 4.37 -16.65 -16.64
CA GLN A 82 4.46 -16.51 -15.18
C GLN A 82 3.22 -17.12 -14.54
N ALA A 83 3.40 -17.97 -13.53
CA ALA A 83 2.32 -18.55 -12.73
C ALA A 83 2.57 -18.32 -11.24
N VAL A 84 1.50 -17.97 -10.52
CA VAL A 84 1.56 -17.59 -9.10
C VAL A 84 0.86 -18.66 -8.27
N LEU A 85 1.51 -19.15 -7.22
CA LEU A 85 0.94 -20.13 -6.31
C LEU A 85 0.25 -19.44 -5.14
N ILE A 86 -1.07 -19.61 -5.06
CA ILE A 86 -1.92 -19.02 -4.03
C ILE A 86 -2.47 -20.14 -3.13
N GLY A 87 -2.47 -19.92 -1.81
CA GLY A 87 -3.09 -20.86 -0.88
C GLY A 87 -2.80 -20.58 0.58
N LEU A 88 -3.45 -21.36 1.44
CA LEU A 88 -3.28 -21.34 2.89
C LEU A 88 -1.82 -21.61 3.33
N PRO A 89 -1.43 -21.28 4.56
CA PRO A 89 -0.10 -21.59 5.06
C PRO A 89 0.06 -23.10 5.19
N ASN A 90 1.30 -23.59 5.12
CA ASN A 90 1.66 -25.01 5.29
C ASN A 90 1.04 -26.01 4.30
N VAL A 91 0.43 -25.56 3.20
CA VAL A 91 -0.07 -26.46 2.13
C VAL A 91 1.03 -26.93 1.16
N GLY A 92 2.30 -26.61 1.44
CA GLY A 92 3.44 -27.06 0.64
C GLY A 92 3.81 -26.19 -0.57
N LYS A 93 3.29 -24.97 -0.70
CA LYS A 93 3.59 -24.06 -1.84
C LYS A 93 5.10 -23.86 -2.06
N SER A 94 5.81 -23.48 -1.01
CA SER A 94 7.27 -23.26 -1.05
C SER A 94 8.03 -24.54 -1.39
N GLN A 95 7.56 -25.69 -0.90
CA GLN A 95 8.15 -27.00 -1.22
C GLN A 95 7.93 -27.34 -2.70
N LEU A 96 6.75 -27.05 -3.24
CA LEU A 96 6.45 -27.26 -4.65
C LEU A 96 7.37 -26.42 -5.54
N VAL A 97 7.53 -25.12 -5.25
CA VAL A 97 8.45 -24.25 -6.00
C VAL A 97 9.89 -24.74 -5.88
N ALA A 98 10.38 -25.03 -4.68
CA ALA A 98 11.74 -25.54 -4.48
C ALA A 98 12.00 -26.82 -5.27
N THR A 99 11.03 -27.74 -5.28
CA THR A 99 11.16 -29.04 -5.96
C THR A 99 11.14 -28.88 -7.48
N LEU A 100 10.26 -28.01 -8.01
CA LEU A 100 10.07 -27.83 -9.45
C LEU A 100 11.13 -26.92 -10.09
N THR A 101 11.70 -25.99 -9.34
CA THR A 101 12.59 -24.94 -9.88
C THR A 101 14.03 -25.04 -9.38
N GLY A 102 14.29 -25.88 -8.36
CA GLY A 102 15.57 -25.89 -7.65
C GLY A 102 15.85 -24.61 -6.84
N ALA A 103 14.89 -23.69 -6.75
CA ALA A 103 15.04 -22.46 -5.99
C ALA A 103 15.25 -22.76 -4.50
N SER A 104 16.14 -22.01 -3.85
CA SER A 104 16.36 -22.08 -2.41
C SER A 104 15.22 -21.38 -1.65
N ALA A 105 14.03 -21.97 -1.67
CA ALA A 105 12.90 -21.51 -0.88
C ALA A 105 13.04 -21.98 0.58
N LYS A 106 12.76 -21.10 1.54
CA LYS A 106 12.77 -21.45 2.96
C LYS A 106 11.52 -22.27 3.32
N VAL A 107 11.67 -23.58 3.40
CA VAL A 107 10.60 -24.50 3.81
C VAL A 107 10.74 -24.83 5.29
N ALA A 108 9.69 -24.59 6.08
CA ALA A 108 9.64 -24.99 7.48
C ALA A 108 8.21 -25.36 7.89
N ALA A 109 8.07 -26.08 9.01
CA ALA A 109 6.78 -26.58 9.49
C ALA A 109 5.89 -25.50 10.16
N TYR A 110 6.45 -24.32 10.48
CA TYR A 110 5.69 -23.21 11.04
C TYR A 110 5.07 -22.34 9.93
N PRO A 111 3.89 -21.73 10.15
CA PRO A 111 3.22 -20.93 9.13
C PRO A 111 3.98 -19.63 8.80
N TYR A 112 3.64 -19.01 7.65
CA TYR A 112 4.16 -17.69 7.23
C TYR A 112 5.67 -17.65 6.97
N THR A 113 6.22 -18.75 6.46
CA THR A 113 7.63 -18.86 6.06
C THR A 113 7.98 -17.95 4.89
N THR A 114 7.06 -17.80 3.93
CA THR A 114 7.21 -16.93 2.76
C THR A 114 6.63 -15.56 3.07
N ARG A 115 7.50 -14.57 3.30
CA ARG A 115 7.10 -13.16 3.56
C ARG A 115 7.26 -12.26 2.34
N ILE A 116 8.06 -12.68 1.38
CA ILE A 116 8.36 -11.98 0.13
C ILE A 116 8.10 -12.98 -0.99
N PRO A 117 7.41 -12.59 -2.07
CA PRO A 117 7.25 -13.45 -3.23
C PRO A 117 8.60 -13.95 -3.78
N LEU A 118 8.74 -15.28 -3.93
CA LEU A 118 9.97 -15.91 -4.40
C LEU A 118 9.77 -16.48 -5.81
N PRO A 119 10.35 -15.86 -6.85
CA PRO A 119 10.35 -16.44 -8.19
C PRO A 119 11.35 -17.59 -8.31
N GLY A 120 10.97 -18.63 -9.06
CA GLY A 120 11.83 -19.74 -9.47
C GLY A 120 11.52 -20.13 -10.91
N MET A 121 12.55 -20.54 -11.66
CA MET A 121 12.40 -20.98 -13.05
C MET A 121 12.13 -22.47 -13.14
N LEU A 122 10.98 -22.84 -13.69
CA LEU A 122 10.61 -24.20 -14.03
C LEU A 122 10.95 -24.45 -15.50
N PRO A 123 11.94 -25.29 -15.82
CA PRO A 123 12.12 -25.80 -17.18
C PRO A 123 10.98 -26.76 -17.53
N TYR A 124 10.26 -26.47 -18.62
CA TYR A 124 9.21 -27.33 -19.14
C TYR A 124 9.37 -27.44 -20.66
N GLU A 125 9.67 -28.65 -21.14
CA GLU A 125 10.05 -28.90 -22.54
C GLU A 125 11.19 -27.97 -23.01
N ASN A 126 10.90 -27.07 -23.95
CA ASN A 126 11.86 -26.16 -24.56
C ASN A 126 11.72 -24.72 -24.04
N VAL A 127 10.93 -24.51 -22.98
CA VAL A 127 10.67 -23.18 -22.41
C VAL A 127 10.90 -23.15 -20.91
N ASN A 128 11.14 -21.96 -20.37
CA ASN A 128 11.17 -21.72 -18.93
C ASN A 128 9.91 -20.98 -18.51
N LEU A 129 9.25 -21.48 -17.47
CA LEU A 129 8.09 -20.85 -16.83
C LEU A 129 8.51 -20.29 -15.49
N GLN A 130 8.16 -19.04 -15.21
CA GLN A 130 8.43 -18.40 -13.93
C GLN A 130 7.33 -18.79 -12.93
N LEU A 131 7.67 -19.61 -11.94
CA LEU A 131 6.79 -19.91 -10.80
C LEU A 131 7.07 -18.93 -9.66
N VAL A 132 6.03 -18.36 -9.08
CA VAL A 132 6.15 -17.43 -7.96
C VAL A 132 5.49 -18.04 -6.72
N ASP A 133 6.29 -18.33 -5.69
CA ASP A 133 5.78 -18.66 -4.36
C ASP A 133 5.32 -17.37 -3.68
N THR A 134 4.10 -17.34 -3.16
CA THR A 134 3.56 -16.15 -2.49
C THR A 134 3.28 -16.42 -1.01
N PRO A 135 3.27 -15.35 -0.18
CA PRO A 135 2.77 -15.43 1.19
C PRO A 135 1.36 -16.03 1.24
N ALA A 136 1.01 -16.60 2.39
CA ALA A 136 -0.31 -17.18 2.57
C ALA A 136 -1.41 -16.11 2.52
N ILE A 137 -2.56 -16.44 1.93
CA ILE A 137 -3.69 -15.50 1.77
C ILE A 137 -4.26 -14.95 3.08
N ASN A 138 -4.01 -15.63 4.20
CA ASN A 138 -4.47 -15.25 5.53
C ASN A 138 -3.33 -14.75 6.43
N ASP A 139 -2.20 -14.35 5.84
CA ASP A 139 -1.07 -13.80 6.58
C ASP A 139 -1.45 -12.44 7.19
N PRO A 140 -1.48 -12.32 8.54
CA PRO A 140 -1.87 -11.10 9.21
C PRO A 140 -0.89 -9.94 8.97
N GLU A 141 0.37 -10.22 8.61
CA GLU A 141 1.40 -9.20 8.34
C GLU A 141 1.36 -8.70 6.89
N VAL A 142 0.66 -9.41 5.98
CA VAL A 142 0.57 -9.08 4.54
C VAL A 142 -0.71 -8.32 4.17
N LYS A 143 -1.63 -8.11 5.13
CA LYS A 143 -2.88 -7.37 4.92
C LYS A 143 -2.60 -5.91 4.52
N GLY A 144 -2.89 -5.58 3.26
CA GLY A 144 -2.87 -4.21 2.72
C GLY A 144 -1.90 -3.95 1.58
N GLN A 145 -1.24 -4.97 1.02
CA GLN A 145 -0.24 -4.82 -0.05
C GLN A 145 -0.36 -5.81 -1.22
N LEU A 146 -1.45 -6.61 -1.26
CA LEU A 146 -1.84 -7.42 -2.41
C LEU A 146 -2.94 -6.73 -3.20
#